data_AF-W6KT01-F1
#
_entry.id   AF-W6KT01-F1
#
_cell.length_a   1.000
_cell.length_b   1.000
_cell.length_c   1.000
_cell.angle_alpha   90.00
_cell.angle_beta   90.00
_cell.angle_gamma   90.00
#
_symmetry.space_group_name_H-M   'P 1'
#
loop_
_entity.id
_entity.type
_entity.pdbx_description
1 polymer ?
#
loop_
_entity_poly.entity_id
_entity_poly.type
_entity_poly.pdbx_seq_one_letter_code
_entity_poly.pdbx_strand_id
1 'polypeptide(L)'
;MPQSPLHRSTSAAQLFSGGLPSCHYPCNPRRFFSKTTYQWISRLRFGTDEGIFFGAPVDAVDEAAKNTRKLYCRALVYASGGSTMARDWIAGCSALLTSDDALLSIALQYMAEADDLAIFRNHILEHLLQEDGQGGTISSGSGSCDDQGSNASRAGGSTALLERQRSVSADPGVPSVTEAEVGSEVSKEQIRKVENYVLQASSTVRCFLYDSMTASLFKCHGELSIIEEARRRAFHLNAQYFGVSIEDLTAIWRLVEAEFILKEEKSQILGQPWGD
;
A
#
# COMPACT_ATOMS: atom_id res chain seq x y z
N MET A 1 65.88 -25.51 -12.57
CA MET A 1 66.35 -25.10 -11.21
C MET A 1 65.20 -24.37 -10.54
N PRO A 2 64.43 -25.06 -9.70
CA PRO A 2 63.30 -24.50 -8.96
C PRO A 2 63.77 -24.01 -7.59
N GLN A 3 63.20 -22.91 -7.08
CA GLN A 3 63.03 -22.71 -5.65
C GLN A 3 61.64 -22.12 -5.39
N SER A 4 60.92 -22.83 -4.53
CA SER A 4 59.54 -22.62 -4.12
C SER A 4 59.49 -21.72 -2.87
N PRO A 5 58.44 -21.71 -2.03
CA PRO A 5 57.61 -20.53 -1.78
C PRO A 5 57.74 -20.03 -0.32
N LEU A 6 57.16 -18.87 -0.01
CA LEU A 6 56.96 -18.45 1.38
C LEU A 6 55.46 -18.35 1.71
N HIS A 7 55.03 -19.35 2.48
CA HIS A 7 53.81 -19.37 3.28
C HIS A 7 54.11 -18.82 4.69
N ARG A 8 53.21 -17.98 5.23
CA ARG A 8 52.67 -17.93 6.61
C ARG A 8 52.08 -16.53 6.84
N SER A 9 50.76 -16.35 6.94
CA SER A 9 49.84 -16.71 8.04
C SER A 9 49.88 -15.76 9.24
N THR A 10 48.69 -15.21 9.54
CA THR A 10 48.16 -14.78 10.86
C THR A 10 48.83 -13.62 11.61
N SER A 11 48.11 -12.50 11.78
CA SER A 11 47.38 -12.23 13.03
C SER A 11 46.44 -11.04 12.90
N ALA A 12 45.18 -11.28 13.23
CA ALA A 12 44.21 -10.28 13.62
C ALA A 12 44.52 -9.73 15.02
N ALA A 13 43.78 -8.67 15.38
CA ALA A 13 43.63 -8.10 16.71
C ALA A 13 44.83 -7.29 17.24
N GLN A 14 44.78 -5.98 17.01
CA GLN A 14 45.07 -4.95 18.00
C GLN A 14 44.89 -3.60 17.34
N LEU A 15 43.77 -2.93 17.61
CA LEU A 15 43.58 -1.49 17.57
C LEU A 15 42.10 -1.27 17.88
N PHE A 16 41.77 -1.15 19.17
CA PHE A 16 40.67 -0.36 19.75
C PHE A 16 40.58 -0.74 21.23
N SER A 17 41.53 -0.24 22.01
CA SER A 17 41.42 -0.13 23.46
C SER A 17 41.61 1.34 23.81
N GLY A 18 40.50 2.07 23.84
CA GLY A 18 40.41 3.46 24.29
C GLY A 18 39.07 3.62 24.98
N GLY A 19 39.10 3.99 26.26
CA GLY A 19 37.98 3.90 27.19
C GLY A 19 36.71 4.65 26.76
N LEU A 20 35.58 4.04 27.11
CA LEU A 20 34.24 4.62 27.02
C LEU A 20 34.07 5.80 27.99
N PRO A 21 33.69 7.00 27.52
CA PRO A 21 32.87 7.89 28.31
C PRO A 21 31.42 7.41 28.22
N SER A 22 30.78 7.28 29.38
CA SER A 22 29.35 7.03 29.53
C SER A 22 28.54 8.17 28.93
N CYS A 23 28.19 8.05 27.65
CA CYS A 23 27.26 8.95 26.98
C CYS A 23 25.86 8.35 27.03
N HIS A 24 24.97 9.01 27.79
CA HIS A 24 23.54 8.82 27.70
C HIS A 24 23.09 8.97 26.24
N TYR A 25 22.83 7.87 25.56
CA TYR A 25 22.07 7.91 24.32
C TYR A 25 20.62 8.23 24.68
N PRO A 26 20.04 9.34 24.18
CA PRO A 26 18.60 9.49 24.21
C PRO A 26 18.01 8.31 23.42
N CYS A 27 17.17 7.52 24.08
CA CYS A 27 16.43 6.43 23.45
C CYS A 27 15.75 6.98 22.20
N ASN A 28 16.22 6.54 21.04
CA ASN A 28 15.66 6.87 19.74
C ASN A 28 14.14 6.60 19.82
N PRO A 29 13.27 7.59 19.55
CA PRO A 29 11.83 7.33 19.56
C PRO A 29 11.60 6.26 18.51
N ARG A 30 11.18 5.06 18.94
CA ARG A 30 10.74 3.99 18.05
C ARG A 30 9.69 4.64 17.15
N ARG A 31 10.04 4.89 15.89
CA ARG A 31 9.10 5.42 14.91
C ARG A 31 8.12 4.29 14.66
N PHE A 32 7.00 4.33 15.35
CA PHE A 32 5.91 3.41 15.13
C PHE A 32 5.35 3.70 13.75
N PHE A 33 5.24 2.65 12.92
CA PHE A 33 4.41 2.72 11.72
C PHE A 33 3.02 3.22 12.13
N SER A 34 2.33 3.93 11.22
CA SER A 34 0.89 4.15 11.42
C SER A 34 0.22 2.78 11.63
N LYS A 35 -0.84 2.74 12.45
CA LYS A 35 -1.54 1.50 12.78
C LYS A 35 -1.94 0.71 11.52
N THR A 36 -2.34 1.44 10.48
CA THR A 36 -2.70 0.90 9.16
C THR A 36 -1.49 0.32 8.42
N THR A 37 -0.37 1.04 8.36
CA THR A 37 0.88 0.55 7.76
C THR A 37 1.42 -0.68 8.49
N TYR A 38 1.38 -0.71 9.83
CA TYR A 38 1.79 -1.88 10.61
C TYR A 38 0.93 -3.11 10.33
N GLN A 39 -0.41 -2.95 10.34
CA GLN A 39 -1.35 -4.03 10.05
C GLN A 39 -1.17 -4.54 8.62
N TRP A 40 -0.94 -3.64 7.66
CA TRP A 40 -0.65 -3.99 6.27
C TRP A 40 0.66 -4.79 6.13
N ILE A 41 1.79 -4.28 6.65
CA ILE A 41 3.09 -5.01 6.61
C ILE A 41 2.96 -6.38 7.26
N SER A 42 2.23 -6.47 8.37
CA SER A 42 2.02 -7.73 9.07
C SER A 42 1.19 -8.71 8.24
N ARG A 43 0.14 -8.25 7.55
CA ARG A 43 -0.64 -9.08 6.61
C ARG A 43 0.18 -9.54 5.42
N LEU A 44 0.97 -8.63 4.81
CA LEU A 44 1.85 -8.92 3.68
C LEU A 44 2.91 -9.98 4.03
N ARG A 45 3.49 -9.89 5.24
CA ARG A 45 4.61 -10.76 5.66
C ARG A 45 4.20 -12.07 6.30
N PHE A 46 3.09 -12.09 7.03
CA PHE A 46 2.70 -13.24 7.85
C PHE A 46 1.51 -14.01 7.28
N GLY A 47 1.00 -13.62 6.10
CA GLY A 47 0.02 -14.38 5.34
C GLY A 47 -1.29 -14.57 6.09
N THR A 48 -2.20 -13.61 5.96
CA THR A 48 -3.62 -13.91 6.19
C THR A 48 -4.19 -14.55 4.92
N ASP A 49 -5.13 -15.50 5.05
CA ASP A 49 -5.71 -16.31 3.96
C ASP A 49 -6.38 -15.49 2.82
N GLU A 50 -6.48 -14.17 2.94
CA GLU A 50 -6.94 -13.26 1.90
C GLU A 50 -5.75 -12.45 1.34
N GLY A 51 -4.86 -13.11 0.61
CA GLY A 51 -3.78 -12.45 -0.11
C GLY A 51 -4.32 -11.57 -1.23
N ILE A 52 -3.80 -10.35 -1.38
CA ILE A 52 -4.07 -9.47 -2.53
C ILE A 52 -2.88 -9.54 -3.49
N PHE A 53 -3.14 -9.91 -4.75
CA PHE A 53 -2.18 -9.89 -5.83
C PHE A 53 -2.65 -8.95 -6.94
N PHE A 54 -1.80 -7.97 -7.28
CA PHE A 54 -2.11 -6.93 -8.28
C PHE A 54 -3.49 -6.28 -8.07
N GLY A 55 -3.78 -5.95 -6.82
CA GLY A 55 -4.99 -5.22 -6.42
C GLY A 55 -6.27 -6.04 -6.33
N ALA A 56 -6.24 -7.35 -6.60
CA ALA A 56 -7.38 -8.26 -6.44
C ALA A 56 -7.01 -9.44 -5.52
N PRO A 57 -7.97 -10.12 -4.88
CA PRO A 57 -7.70 -11.36 -4.14
C PRO A 57 -6.99 -12.39 -5.03
N VAL A 58 -6.05 -13.15 -4.48
CA VAL A 58 -5.27 -14.15 -5.25
C VAL A 58 -6.19 -15.16 -5.92
N ASP A 59 -7.20 -15.64 -5.21
CA ASP A 59 -8.11 -16.69 -5.70
C ASP A 59 -9.24 -16.18 -6.60
N ALA A 60 -9.34 -14.86 -6.82
CA ALA A 60 -10.37 -14.28 -7.66
C ALA A 60 -10.08 -14.57 -9.15
N VAL A 61 -10.98 -15.31 -9.81
CA VAL A 61 -10.83 -15.73 -11.22
C VAL A 61 -11.78 -15.03 -12.18
N ASP A 62 -12.64 -14.15 -11.67
CA ASP A 62 -13.60 -13.40 -12.45
C ASP A 62 -12.94 -12.32 -13.33
N GLU A 63 -13.69 -11.83 -14.33
CA GLU A 63 -13.18 -10.84 -15.27
C GLU A 63 -12.88 -9.48 -14.62
N ALA A 64 -13.56 -9.10 -13.53
CA ALA A 64 -13.26 -7.84 -12.85
C ALA A 64 -11.92 -7.93 -12.10
N ALA A 65 -11.63 -9.07 -11.47
CA ALA A 65 -10.31 -9.34 -10.90
C ALA A 65 -9.21 -9.32 -11.97
N LYS A 66 -9.41 -9.99 -13.11
CA LYS A 66 -8.43 -9.97 -14.22
C LYS A 66 -8.20 -8.54 -14.75
N ASN A 67 -9.26 -7.76 -14.94
CA ASN A 67 -9.14 -6.38 -15.39
C ASN A 67 -8.40 -5.50 -14.38
N THR A 68 -8.68 -5.66 -13.09
CA THR A 68 -7.95 -4.97 -12.01
C THR A 68 -6.46 -5.30 -12.07
N ARG A 69 -6.10 -6.58 -12.22
CA ARG A 69 -4.69 -7.01 -12.33
C ARG A 69 -3.99 -6.44 -13.57
N LYS A 70 -4.69 -6.34 -14.71
CA LYS A 70 -4.15 -5.74 -15.94
C LYS A 70 -3.87 -4.25 -15.75
N LEU A 71 -4.81 -3.49 -15.18
CA LEU A 71 -4.61 -2.08 -14.88
C LEU A 71 -3.45 -1.87 -13.90
N TYR A 72 -3.42 -2.67 -12.84
CA TYR A 72 -2.34 -2.66 -11.86
C TYR A 72 -0.99 -2.94 -12.53
N CYS A 73 -0.90 -3.99 -13.36
CA CYS A 73 0.34 -4.38 -14.03
C CYS A 73 0.86 -3.27 -14.96
N ARG A 74 -0.02 -2.65 -15.76
CA ARG A 74 0.37 -1.52 -16.64
C ARG A 74 0.90 -0.34 -15.82
N ALA A 75 0.15 0.06 -14.78
CA ALA A 75 0.55 1.12 -13.88
C ALA A 75 1.88 0.81 -13.17
N LEU A 76 2.09 -0.45 -12.78
CA LEU A 76 3.29 -0.91 -12.08
C LEU A 76 4.54 -0.87 -12.98
N VAL A 77 4.41 -1.30 -14.24
CA VAL A 77 5.49 -1.22 -15.22
C VAL A 77 5.89 0.24 -15.43
N TYR A 78 4.94 1.16 -15.59
CA TYR A 78 5.25 2.58 -15.71
C TYR A 78 5.86 3.17 -14.42
N ALA A 79 5.29 2.84 -13.26
CA ALA A 79 5.71 3.38 -11.97
C ALA A 79 7.14 2.97 -11.61
N SER A 80 7.51 1.72 -11.92
CA SER A 80 8.85 1.18 -11.67
C SER A 80 9.93 1.69 -12.63
N GLY A 81 9.57 2.59 -13.56
CA GLY A 81 10.47 3.09 -14.60
C GLY A 81 10.64 2.14 -15.79
N GLY A 82 10.03 0.96 -15.71
CA GLY A 82 9.93 -0.05 -16.77
C GLY A 82 11.26 -0.47 -17.40
N SER A 83 12.32 -0.45 -16.58
CA SER A 83 13.58 -1.10 -16.92
C SER A 83 13.34 -2.59 -17.23
N THR A 84 14.23 -3.22 -18.00
CA THR A 84 14.12 -4.67 -18.27
C THR A 84 14.08 -5.48 -16.97
N MET A 85 14.89 -5.12 -15.98
CA MET A 85 14.89 -5.81 -14.69
C MET A 85 13.57 -5.64 -13.93
N ALA A 86 13.01 -4.43 -13.90
CA ALA A 86 11.70 -4.22 -13.29
C ALA A 86 10.62 -5.04 -13.97
N ARG A 87 10.64 -5.10 -15.32
CA ARG A 87 9.71 -5.92 -16.10
C ARG A 87 9.87 -7.41 -15.84
N ASP A 88 11.10 -7.91 -15.75
CA ASP A 88 11.38 -9.32 -15.44
C ASP A 88 10.87 -9.70 -14.05
N TRP A 89 11.00 -8.80 -13.07
CA TRP A 89 10.41 -9.00 -11.74
C TRP A 89 8.88 -9.10 -11.81
N ILE A 90 8.23 -8.15 -12.49
CA ILE A 90 6.77 -8.12 -12.65
C ILE A 90 6.27 -9.37 -13.39
N ALA A 91 6.96 -9.78 -14.46
CA ALA A 91 6.65 -10.98 -15.22
C ALA A 91 6.82 -12.24 -14.36
N GLY A 92 7.91 -12.33 -13.57
CA GLY A 92 8.15 -13.42 -12.64
C GLY A 92 7.06 -13.53 -11.57
N CYS A 93 6.68 -12.40 -10.96
CA CYS A 93 5.56 -12.35 -10.01
C CYS A 93 4.24 -12.80 -10.66
N SER A 94 3.98 -12.37 -11.90
CA SER A 94 2.80 -12.76 -12.66
C SER A 94 2.78 -14.27 -12.93
N ALA A 95 3.88 -14.84 -13.43
CA ALA A 95 3.98 -16.28 -13.73
C ALA A 95 3.82 -17.18 -12.50
N LEU A 96 4.25 -16.72 -11.32
CA LEU A 96 4.18 -17.51 -10.09
C LEU A 96 2.78 -17.52 -9.46
N LEU A 97 2.02 -16.44 -9.62
CA LEU A 97 0.78 -16.21 -8.88
C LEU A 97 -0.48 -16.29 -9.74
N THR A 98 -0.36 -16.30 -11.07
CA THR A 98 -1.50 -16.40 -11.98
C THR A 98 -1.11 -16.98 -13.33
N SER A 99 -2.08 -17.60 -14.01
CA SER A 99 -1.94 -18.13 -15.37
C SER A 99 -2.46 -17.16 -16.45
N ASP A 100 -2.56 -15.85 -16.16
CA ASP A 100 -3.03 -14.85 -17.11
C ASP A 100 -1.88 -14.35 -18.01
N ASP A 101 -1.81 -14.90 -19.22
CA ASP A 101 -0.82 -14.55 -20.24
C ASP A 101 -0.82 -13.05 -20.60
N ALA A 102 -1.94 -12.35 -20.39
CA ALA A 102 -2.00 -10.92 -20.67
C ALA A 102 -1.05 -10.12 -19.76
N LEU A 103 -0.85 -10.54 -18.50
CA LEU A 103 0.04 -9.86 -17.57
C LEU A 103 1.51 -10.02 -17.98
N LEU A 104 1.88 -11.22 -18.45
CA LEU A 104 3.19 -11.48 -19.02
C LEU A 104 3.43 -10.63 -20.27
N SER A 105 2.43 -10.52 -21.15
CA SER A 105 2.50 -9.66 -22.33
C SER A 105 2.69 -8.19 -21.95
N ILE A 106 1.89 -7.68 -21.01
CA ILE A 106 2.00 -6.29 -20.53
C ILE A 106 3.40 -6.01 -19.99
N ALA A 107 3.90 -6.90 -19.11
CA ALA A 107 5.19 -6.75 -18.49
C ALA A 107 6.32 -6.79 -19.52
N LEU A 108 6.41 -7.86 -20.32
CA LEU A 108 7.55 -8.09 -21.22
C LEU A 108 7.56 -7.15 -22.43
N GLN A 109 6.40 -6.79 -22.97
CA GLN A 109 6.30 -5.91 -24.15
C GLN A 109 6.30 -4.42 -23.81
N TYR A 110 6.41 -4.04 -22.53
CA TYR A 110 6.34 -2.63 -22.09
C TYR A 110 5.03 -1.96 -22.57
N MET A 111 3.88 -2.56 -22.29
CA MET A 111 2.58 -1.95 -22.66
C MET A 111 2.11 -0.97 -21.57
N ALA A 112 2.92 0.05 -21.27
CA ALA A 112 2.69 0.95 -20.14
C ALA A 112 2.91 2.43 -20.49
N GLU A 113 1.93 3.26 -20.14
CA GLU A 113 1.89 4.69 -20.40
C GLU A 113 1.66 5.48 -19.11
N ALA A 114 1.93 6.79 -19.15
CA ALA A 114 1.70 7.67 -17.99
C ALA A 114 0.23 7.70 -17.55
N ASP A 115 -0.68 7.60 -18.51
CA ASP A 115 -2.13 7.62 -18.27
C ASP A 115 -2.60 6.37 -17.53
N ASP A 116 -1.86 5.26 -17.57
CA ASP A 116 -2.20 4.04 -16.85
C ASP A 116 -2.23 4.24 -15.33
N LEU A 117 -1.42 5.16 -14.80
CA LEU A 117 -1.49 5.55 -13.39
C LEU A 117 -2.79 6.30 -13.05
N ALA A 118 -3.25 7.17 -13.94
CA ALA A 118 -4.49 7.91 -13.75
C ALA A 118 -5.70 6.95 -13.82
N ILE A 119 -5.69 6.04 -14.78
CA ILE A 119 -6.73 5.01 -14.94
C ILE A 119 -6.76 4.11 -13.71
N PHE A 120 -5.61 3.61 -13.27
CA PHE A 120 -5.52 2.75 -12.09
C PHE A 120 -5.96 3.46 -10.80
N ARG A 121 -5.58 4.73 -10.62
CA ARG A 121 -6.05 5.57 -9.51
C ARG A 121 -7.58 5.67 -9.49
N ASN A 122 -8.18 5.98 -10.64
CA ASN A 122 -9.63 6.13 -10.73
C ASN A 122 -10.35 4.80 -10.48
N HIS A 123 -9.81 3.69 -10.99
CA HIS A 123 -10.32 2.35 -10.71
C HIS A 123 -10.36 2.03 -9.20
N ILE A 124 -9.30 2.37 -8.46
CA ILE A 124 -9.28 2.19 -6.99
C ILE A 124 -10.34 3.07 -6.33
N LEU A 125 -10.46 4.34 -6.74
CA LEU A 125 -11.46 5.24 -6.17
C LEU A 125 -12.88 4.73 -6.39
N GLU A 126 -13.20 4.29 -7.61
CA GLU A 126 -14.50 3.72 -7.94
C GLU A 126 -14.80 2.49 -7.09
N HIS A 127 -13.82 1.59 -6.92
CA HIS A 127 -13.98 0.40 -6.10
C HIS A 127 -14.24 0.73 -4.62
N LEU A 128 -13.45 1.63 -4.04
CA LEU A 128 -13.59 2.03 -2.63
C LEU A 128 -14.95 2.72 -2.37
N LEU A 129 -15.42 3.55 -3.32
CA LEU A 129 -16.72 4.21 -3.20
C LEU A 129 -17.90 3.23 -3.33
N GLN A 130 -17.73 2.12 -4.05
CA GLN A 130 -18.77 1.08 -4.15
C GLN A 130 -18.87 0.21 -2.88
N GLU A 131 -17.74 -0.07 -2.23
CA GLU A 131 -17.69 -0.83 -0.96
C GLU A 131 -18.44 -0.10 0.16
N ASP A 132 -18.29 1.22 0.26
CA ASP A 132 -18.99 2.04 1.27
C ASP A 132 -20.51 2.13 1.00
N GLY A 133 -20.96 1.91 -0.25
CA GLY A 133 -22.37 1.95 -0.64
C GLY A 133 -23.15 0.66 -0.40
N GLN A 134 -22.48 -0.50 -0.34
CA GLN A 134 -23.13 -1.81 -0.21
C GLN A 134 -23.33 -2.29 1.23
N GLY A 135 -22.84 -1.55 2.24
CA GLY A 135 -23.05 -1.85 3.66
C GLY A 135 -24.48 -1.63 4.20
N GLY A 136 -25.44 -1.26 3.35
CA GLY A 136 -26.78 -0.81 3.77
C GLY A 136 -27.98 -1.63 3.31
N THR A 137 -27.80 -2.80 2.68
CA THR A 137 -28.95 -3.59 2.19
C THR A 137 -29.18 -4.83 3.03
N ILE A 138 -30.14 -4.71 3.96
CA ILE A 138 -30.82 -5.85 4.59
C ILE A 138 -31.43 -6.68 3.47
N SER A 139 -30.83 -7.84 3.18
CA SER A 139 -31.47 -8.85 2.35
C SER A 139 -32.72 -9.33 3.08
N SER A 140 -33.86 -8.81 2.64
CA SER A 140 -35.18 -9.38 2.87
C SER A 140 -35.27 -10.72 2.15
N GLY A 141 -34.76 -11.77 2.80
CA GLY A 141 -35.02 -13.16 2.44
C GLY A 141 -36.40 -13.57 2.97
N SER A 142 -37.43 -13.33 2.17
CA SER A 142 -38.74 -13.95 2.30
C SER A 142 -38.63 -15.44 1.92
N GLY A 143 -38.83 -16.37 2.85
CA GLY A 143 -38.96 -17.78 2.51
C GLY A 143 -38.93 -18.80 3.65
N SER A 144 -40.09 -18.95 4.30
CA SER A 144 -40.63 -20.19 4.86
C SER A 144 -40.11 -20.77 6.19
N CYS A 145 -41.11 -21.17 6.96
CA CYS A 145 -41.22 -21.65 8.33
C CYS A 145 -40.40 -22.88 8.73
N ASP A 146 -39.91 -22.90 9.98
CA ASP A 146 -40.15 -23.99 10.92
C ASP A 146 -40.05 -23.53 12.38
N ASP A 147 -40.93 -24.12 13.18
CA ASP A 147 -41.40 -23.76 14.52
C ASP A 147 -40.74 -24.64 15.61
N GLN A 148 -40.89 -24.23 16.89
CA GLN A 148 -40.43 -24.82 18.17
C GLN A 148 -39.05 -24.31 18.65
N GLY A 149 -38.93 -23.46 19.68
CA GLY A 149 -39.34 -23.63 21.09
C GLY A 149 -38.07 -23.96 21.90
N SER A 150 -37.60 -23.24 22.91
CA SER A 150 -38.26 -22.53 24.01
C SER A 150 -37.29 -21.59 24.74
N ASN A 151 -37.82 -20.44 25.17
CA ASN A 151 -37.57 -19.66 26.40
C ASN A 151 -36.23 -19.79 27.19
N ALA A 152 -35.56 -18.65 27.39
CA ALA A 152 -35.27 -18.17 28.75
C ALA A 152 -35.04 -16.65 28.77
N SER A 153 -35.81 -15.99 29.64
CA SER A 153 -35.95 -14.55 29.84
C SER A 153 -34.79 -13.93 30.63
N ARG A 154 -34.48 -12.65 30.32
CA ARG A 154 -34.21 -11.56 31.29
C ARG A 154 -34.01 -10.26 30.48
N ALA A 155 -34.98 -9.34 30.45
CA ALA A 155 -35.24 -8.29 31.46
C ALA A 155 -34.03 -7.36 31.63
N GLY A 156 -34.06 -6.04 31.49
CA GLY A 156 -35.07 -5.02 31.13
C GLY A 156 -34.26 -3.79 30.62
N GLY A 157 -34.75 -2.61 30.31
CA GLY A 157 -36.05 -1.94 30.25
C GLY A 157 -35.78 -0.67 29.40
N SER A 158 -36.70 -0.26 28.52
CA SER A 158 -37.70 0.80 28.76
C SER A 158 -37.07 2.16 29.13
N THR A 159 -37.40 3.34 28.60
CA THR A 159 -38.34 3.88 27.60
C THR A 159 -38.25 5.40 27.74
N ALA A 160 -38.83 6.14 26.79
CA ALA A 160 -39.30 7.53 26.87
C ALA A 160 -38.24 8.63 26.60
N LEU A 161 -38.38 9.51 25.61
CA LEU A 161 -39.54 10.32 25.14
C LEU A 161 -39.99 11.36 26.17
N LEU A 162 -39.62 12.62 25.92
CA LEU A 162 -40.29 13.89 26.25
C LEU A 162 -39.27 14.99 25.93
N GLU A 163 -39.35 15.71 24.82
CA GLU A 163 -40.36 16.71 24.44
C GLU A 163 -40.53 17.84 25.47
N ARG A 164 -40.31 19.07 24.95
CA ARG A 164 -40.89 20.35 25.36
C ARG A 164 -40.18 21.13 26.48
N GLN A 165 -39.55 22.24 26.09
CA GLN A 165 -40.10 23.56 26.43
C GLN A 165 -39.63 24.68 25.50
N ARG A 166 -40.57 25.60 25.30
CA ARG A 166 -40.67 26.70 24.37
C ARG A 166 -40.55 27.97 25.23
N SER A 167 -39.76 28.94 24.83
CA SER A 167 -40.01 30.33 25.25
C SER A 167 -39.63 31.28 24.13
N VAL A 168 -40.67 31.97 23.69
CA VAL A 168 -40.74 33.05 22.71
C VAL A 168 -40.23 34.33 23.36
N SER A 169 -39.43 35.11 22.63
CA SER A 169 -39.43 36.57 22.75
C SER A 169 -39.17 37.15 21.36
N ALA A 170 -40.18 37.84 20.85
CA ALA A 170 -40.18 38.57 19.59
C ALA A 170 -39.37 39.86 19.70
N ASP A 171 -38.63 40.22 18.65
CA ASP A 171 -38.34 41.61 18.31
C ASP A 171 -38.26 41.72 16.76
N PRO A 172 -38.86 42.76 16.13
CA PRO A 172 -38.97 42.85 14.68
C PRO A 172 -37.83 43.70 14.10
N GLY A 173 -37.01 43.09 13.27
CA GLY A 173 -35.95 43.77 12.53
C GLY A 173 -35.70 43.10 11.20
N VAL A 174 -36.51 43.43 10.21
CA VAL A 174 -36.30 43.08 8.80
C VAL A 174 -34.94 43.64 8.37
N PRO A 175 -34.07 42.79 7.79
CA PRO A 175 -33.63 43.11 6.43
C PRO A 175 -33.68 41.87 5.53
N SER A 176 -34.41 42.03 4.43
CA SER A 176 -34.07 41.55 3.09
C SER A 176 -33.41 40.16 3.02
N VAL A 177 -34.25 39.13 2.92
CA VAL A 177 -33.85 37.83 2.39
C VAL A 177 -33.55 38.01 0.91
N THR A 178 -32.30 38.33 0.59
CA THR A 178 -31.73 37.90 -0.69
C THR A 178 -31.58 36.39 -0.58
N GLU A 179 -32.40 35.66 -1.32
CA GLU A 179 -32.16 34.27 -1.68
C GLU A 179 -30.84 34.21 -2.47
N ALA A 180 -29.73 34.24 -1.74
CA ALA A 180 -28.45 33.81 -2.27
C ALA A 180 -28.54 32.28 -2.32
N GLU A 181 -28.77 31.77 -3.53
CA GLU A 181 -28.59 30.38 -3.88
C GLU A 181 -27.32 29.85 -3.22
N VAL A 182 -27.47 29.01 -2.20
CA VAL A 182 -26.37 28.21 -1.64
C VAL A 182 -26.13 27.04 -2.59
N GLY A 183 -25.74 27.36 -3.82
CA GLY A 183 -25.02 26.46 -4.69
C GLY A 183 -23.56 26.51 -4.27
N SER A 184 -23.21 25.83 -3.17
CA SER A 184 -21.81 25.62 -2.81
C SER A 184 -21.19 24.70 -3.87
N GLU A 185 -20.80 25.26 -5.01
CA GLU A 185 -20.04 24.55 -6.03
C GLU A 185 -18.79 23.98 -5.37
N VAL A 186 -18.76 22.66 -5.20
CA VAL A 186 -17.62 21.96 -4.63
C VAL A 186 -16.44 22.15 -5.58
N SER A 187 -15.41 22.83 -5.10
CA SER A 187 -14.22 23.11 -5.92
C SER A 187 -13.50 21.80 -6.27
N LYS A 188 -12.92 21.73 -7.47
CA LYS A 188 -12.10 20.57 -7.90
C LYS A 188 -10.99 20.23 -6.91
N GLU A 189 -10.47 21.24 -6.22
CA GLU A 189 -9.44 21.07 -5.20
C GLU A 189 -9.98 20.36 -3.95
N GLN A 190 -11.22 20.65 -3.54
CA GLN A 190 -11.87 19.92 -2.45
C GLN A 190 -12.12 18.46 -2.82
N ILE A 191 -12.59 18.19 -4.04
CA ILE A 191 -12.78 16.82 -4.55
C ILE A 191 -11.45 16.05 -4.48
N ARG A 192 -10.37 16.64 -5.00
CA ARG A 192 -9.04 16.02 -4.99
C ARG A 192 -8.52 15.73 -3.58
N LYS A 193 -8.78 16.63 -2.62
CA LYS A 193 -8.44 16.42 -1.21
C LYS A 193 -9.17 15.22 -0.61
N VAL A 194 -10.47 15.07 -0.90
CA VAL A 194 -11.27 13.94 -0.43
C VAL A 194 -10.80 12.63 -1.08
N GLU A 195 -10.58 12.62 -2.38
CA GLU A 195 -10.05 11.44 -3.10
C GLU A 195 -8.70 11.00 -2.52
N ASN A 196 -7.78 11.94 -2.30
CA ASN A 196 -6.49 11.64 -1.70
C ASN A 196 -6.62 11.10 -0.28
N TYR A 197 -7.56 11.60 0.51
CA TYR A 197 -7.84 11.08 1.85
C TYR A 197 -8.28 9.61 1.81
N VAL A 198 -9.16 9.25 0.86
CA VAL A 198 -9.62 7.86 0.67
C VAL A 198 -8.47 6.98 0.16
N LEU A 199 -7.69 7.44 -0.82
CA LEU A 199 -6.54 6.69 -1.35
C LEU A 199 -5.44 6.47 -0.30
N GLN A 200 -5.21 7.45 0.58
CA GLN A 200 -4.29 7.30 1.73
C GLN A 200 -4.71 6.17 2.66
N ALA A 201 -6.00 5.90 2.83
CA ALA A 201 -6.48 4.81 3.68
C ALA A 201 -6.31 3.43 3.00
N SER A 202 -6.29 3.38 1.67
CA SER A 202 -6.25 2.13 0.88
C SER A 202 -4.99 1.29 1.12
N SER A 203 -5.18 0.00 1.41
CA SER A 203 -4.10 -0.99 1.44
C SER A 203 -3.56 -1.27 0.03
N THR A 204 -4.43 -1.29 -1.00
CA THR A 204 -4.06 -1.51 -2.40
C THR A 204 -3.05 -0.48 -2.89
N VAL A 205 -3.24 0.79 -2.54
CA VAL A 205 -2.29 1.87 -2.87
C VAL A 205 -0.92 1.63 -2.20
N ARG A 206 -0.89 1.21 -0.94
CA ARG A 206 0.36 0.90 -0.23
C ARG A 206 1.08 -0.32 -0.83
N CYS A 207 0.33 -1.38 -1.17
CA CYS A 207 0.87 -2.53 -1.91
C CYS A 207 1.49 -2.08 -3.23
N PHE A 208 0.76 -1.27 -3.99
CA PHE A 208 1.24 -0.75 -5.28
C PHE A 208 2.54 0.05 -5.15
N LEU A 209 2.63 0.94 -4.16
CA LEU A 209 3.85 1.70 -3.92
C LEU A 209 5.00 0.77 -3.50
N TYR A 210 4.76 -0.19 -2.61
CA TYR A 210 5.76 -1.19 -2.23
C TYR A 210 6.24 -2.03 -3.40
N ASP A 211 5.33 -2.55 -4.23
CA ASP A 211 5.64 -3.37 -5.40
C ASP A 211 6.42 -2.54 -6.43
N SER A 212 6.02 -1.28 -6.67
CA SER A 212 6.71 -0.41 -7.63
C SER A 212 8.14 -0.10 -7.20
N MET A 213 8.36 0.16 -5.91
CA MET A 213 9.69 0.38 -5.35
C MET A 213 10.53 -0.90 -5.42
N THR A 214 9.94 -2.05 -5.08
CA THR A 214 10.61 -3.35 -5.11
C THR A 214 11.03 -3.73 -6.53
N ALA A 215 10.13 -3.56 -7.50
CA ALA A 215 10.40 -3.76 -8.92
C ALA A 215 11.54 -2.85 -9.42
N SER A 216 11.52 -1.57 -9.00
CA SER A 216 12.55 -0.59 -9.38
C SER A 216 13.96 -0.98 -8.91
N LEU A 217 14.06 -1.64 -7.76
CA LEU A 217 15.33 -2.08 -7.18
C LEU A 217 15.70 -3.52 -7.54
N PHE A 218 14.88 -4.22 -8.32
CA PHE A 218 15.17 -5.61 -8.68
C PHE A 218 16.49 -5.70 -9.44
N LYS A 219 17.42 -6.52 -8.90
CA LYS A 219 18.77 -6.71 -9.44
C LYS A 219 19.59 -5.43 -9.62
N CYS A 220 19.24 -4.34 -8.94
CA CYS A 220 20.10 -3.17 -8.84
C CYS A 220 21.40 -3.57 -8.11
N HIS A 221 22.58 -3.21 -8.60
CA HIS A 221 23.87 -3.65 -8.04
C HIS A 221 24.47 -2.63 -7.07
N GLY A 222 23.67 -2.16 -6.10
CA GLY A 222 24.12 -1.18 -5.11
C GLY A 222 24.50 0.20 -5.68
N GLU A 223 24.15 0.49 -6.94
CA GLU A 223 24.37 1.80 -7.54
C GLU A 223 23.46 2.85 -6.89
N LEU A 224 24.05 3.69 -6.05
CA LEU A 224 23.34 4.70 -5.27
C LEU A 224 22.52 5.67 -6.15
N SER A 225 22.98 5.96 -7.37
CA SER A 225 22.28 6.79 -8.35
C SER A 225 20.95 6.18 -8.78
N ILE A 226 20.92 4.86 -9.05
CA ILE A 226 19.71 4.14 -9.45
C ILE A 226 18.72 4.09 -8.29
N ILE A 227 19.22 3.81 -7.08
CA ILE A 227 18.41 3.77 -5.86
C ILE A 227 17.74 5.14 -5.61
N GLU A 228 18.50 6.23 -5.72
CA GLU A 228 17.97 7.57 -5.50
C GLU A 228 17.02 8.03 -6.63
N GLU A 229 17.25 7.62 -7.88
CA GLU A 229 16.30 7.88 -8.97
C GLU A 229 14.98 7.13 -8.76
N ALA A 230 15.04 5.84 -8.42
CA ALA A 230 13.86 5.04 -8.09
C ALA A 230 13.06 5.67 -6.92
N ARG A 231 13.77 6.15 -5.89
CA ARG A 231 13.17 6.88 -4.77
C ARG A 231 12.46 8.15 -5.22
N ARG A 232 13.17 9.03 -5.93
CA ARG A 232 12.62 10.30 -6.41
C ARG A 232 11.38 10.07 -7.28
N ARG A 233 11.43 9.08 -8.17
CA ARG A 233 10.30 8.67 -9.00
C ARG A 233 9.10 8.23 -8.15
N ALA A 234 9.28 7.29 -7.23
CA ALA A 234 8.19 6.80 -6.39
C ALA A 234 7.55 7.93 -5.55
N PHE A 235 8.36 8.85 -5.01
CA PHE A 235 7.89 10.01 -4.25
C PHE A 235 7.13 11.01 -5.13
N HIS A 236 7.63 11.26 -6.34
CA HIS A 236 6.96 12.13 -7.31
C HIS A 236 5.60 11.57 -7.73
N LEU A 237 5.55 10.29 -8.11
CA LEU A 237 4.31 9.62 -8.52
C LEU A 237 3.30 9.56 -7.36
N ASN A 238 3.76 9.28 -6.15
CA ASN A 238 2.90 9.34 -4.97
C ASN A 238 2.26 10.73 -4.80
N ALA A 239 3.06 11.80 -4.85
CA ALA A 239 2.55 13.16 -4.70
C ALA A 239 1.54 13.54 -5.79
N GLN A 240 1.74 13.04 -7.01
CA GLN A 240 0.88 13.34 -8.14
C GLN A 240 -0.45 12.57 -8.12
N TYR A 241 -0.43 11.28 -7.79
CA TYR A 241 -1.56 10.37 -8.01
C TYR A 241 -2.22 9.87 -6.72
N PHE A 242 -1.45 9.51 -5.70
CA PHE A 242 -1.96 8.70 -4.57
C PHE A 242 -2.07 9.46 -3.25
N GLY A 243 -1.22 10.47 -3.07
CA GLY A 243 -1.23 11.34 -1.91
C GLY A 243 -0.89 10.67 -0.59
N VAL A 244 -0.24 9.50 -0.56
CA VAL A 244 0.19 8.86 0.70
C VAL A 244 1.11 9.81 1.47
N SER A 245 0.96 9.84 2.79
CA SER A 245 1.78 10.70 3.64
C SER A 245 3.27 10.43 3.43
N ILE A 246 4.10 11.48 3.50
CA ILE A 246 5.56 11.34 3.35
C ILE A 246 6.13 10.37 4.40
N GLU A 247 5.52 10.34 5.59
CA GLU A 247 5.90 9.45 6.69
C GLU A 247 5.67 7.98 6.33
N ASP A 248 4.46 7.62 5.89
CA ASP A 248 4.14 6.26 5.45
C ASP A 248 4.97 5.86 4.22
N LEU A 249 5.12 6.76 3.24
CA LEU A 249 5.90 6.49 2.04
C LEU A 249 7.39 6.25 2.36
N THR A 250 7.96 7.05 3.27
CA THR A 250 9.33 6.86 3.76
C THR A 250 9.47 5.54 4.53
N ALA A 251 8.43 5.15 5.26
CA ALA A 251 8.42 3.88 5.98
C ALA A 251 8.38 2.67 5.02
N ILE A 252 7.57 2.75 3.96
CA ILE A 252 7.55 1.74 2.88
C ILE A 252 8.90 1.68 2.18
N TRP A 253 9.48 2.83 1.83
CA TRP A 253 10.80 2.89 1.18
C TRP A 253 11.89 2.19 2.01
N ARG A 254 11.96 2.49 3.31
CA ARG A 254 12.93 1.86 4.23
C ARG A 254 12.74 0.34 4.35
N LEU A 255 11.49 -0.12 4.27
CA LEU A 255 11.19 -1.55 4.26
C LEU A 255 11.77 -2.21 3.01
N VAL A 256 11.54 -1.62 1.84
CA VAL A 256 12.05 -2.10 0.55
C VAL A 256 13.57 -2.08 0.53
N GLU A 257 14.21 -1.01 1.00
CA GLU A 257 15.68 -0.93 1.13
C GLU A 257 16.22 -2.03 2.04
N ALA A 258 15.62 -2.24 3.22
CA ALA A 258 16.06 -3.27 4.14
C ALA A 258 15.93 -4.68 3.53
N GLU A 259 14.83 -4.96 2.82
CA GLU A 259 14.65 -6.25 2.13
C GLU A 259 15.62 -6.44 0.97
N PHE A 260 15.93 -5.37 0.24
CA PHE A 260 16.94 -5.37 -0.81
C PHE A 260 18.32 -5.72 -0.24
N ILE A 261 18.76 -5.04 0.82
CA ILE A 261 20.04 -5.30 1.51
C ILE A 261 20.10 -6.75 2.00
N LEU A 262 19.04 -7.23 2.66
CA LEU A 262 18.99 -8.61 3.17
C LEU A 262 19.06 -9.65 2.04
N LYS A 263 18.46 -9.38 0.87
CA LYS A 263 18.54 -10.27 -0.31
C LYS A 263 19.96 -10.31 -0.89
N GLU A 264 20.65 -9.17 -0.94
CA GLU A 264 22.05 -9.12 -1.38
C GLU A 264 22.96 -9.85 -0.40
N GLU A 265 22.87 -9.56 0.91
CA GLU A 265 23.65 -10.25 1.95
C GLU A 265 23.40 -11.76 1.93
N LYS A 266 22.14 -12.19 1.81
CA LYS A 266 21.80 -13.61 1.69
C LYS A 266 22.47 -14.25 0.47
N SER A 267 22.49 -13.55 -0.67
CA SER A 267 23.11 -14.05 -1.90
C SER A 267 24.64 -14.11 -1.78
N GLN A 268 25.26 -13.19 -1.03
CA GLN A 268 26.69 -13.19 -0.73
C GLN A 268 27.08 -14.32 0.23
N ILE A 269 26.31 -14.52 1.31
CA ILE A 269 26.60 -15.50 2.37
C ILE A 269 26.34 -16.93 1.91
N LEU A 270 25.18 -17.17 1.27
CA LEU A 270 24.78 -18.52 0.85
C LEU A 270 25.39 -18.91 -0.51
N GLY A 271 26.09 -17.99 -1.18
CA GLY A 271 26.42 -18.09 -2.59
C GLY A 271 25.17 -18.04 -3.47
N GLN A 272 25.36 -17.90 -4.79
CA GLN A 272 24.29 -18.27 -5.70
C GLN A 272 24.22 -19.80 -5.75
N PRO A 273 23.05 -20.43 -5.57
CA PRO A 273 22.92 -21.88 -5.74
C PRO A 273 23.23 -22.35 -7.18
N TRP A 274 23.37 -21.41 -8.11
CA TRP A 274 23.69 -21.60 -9.52
C TRP A 274 24.86 -20.68 -9.93
N GLY A 275 25.97 -20.74 -9.19
CA GLY A 275 27.21 -20.13 -9.69
C GLY A 275 27.62 -20.79 -11.00
N ASP A 276 27.96 -19.98 -12.00
CA ASP A 276 28.77 -20.42 -13.15
C ASP A 276 30.15 -20.89 -12.68
#